data_AF-A0A7Y0HQP7-F1
#
_entry.id   AF-A0A7Y0HQP7-F1
#
_cell.length_a   1.000
_cell.length_b   1.000
_cell.length_c   1.000
_cell.angle_alpha   90.00
_cell.angle_beta   90.00
_cell.angle_gamma   90.00
#
_symmetry.space_group_name_H-M   'P 1'
#
loop_
_entity.id
_entity.type
_entity.pdbx_description
1 polymer ?
#
loop_
_entity_poly.entity_id
_entity_poly.type
_entity_poly.pdbx_seq_one_letter_code
_entity_poly.pdbx_strand_id
1 'polypeptide(L)'
;MENLENNKLYQAIVELNTKGSIQDQCKKAYEDYKKYRDLVADYKDILKTYKNKNMELLLYKYQVRLDAVLEEFVYLNTRIIKTLNIIESYVDFNLFMEKFELNEDEVDEQYTYYDNLLMSSNYIGFVCRKGLIQNEKIVNEMIED
;
A
#
# COMPACT_ATOMS: atom_id res chain seq x y z
N MET A 1 33.07 1.26 -5.51
CA MET A 1 31.82 2.03 -5.39
C MET A 1 32.12 3.16 -4.42
N GLU A 2 32.05 4.42 -4.85
CA GLU A 2 32.18 5.57 -3.95
C GLU A 2 31.08 5.48 -2.87
N ASN A 3 31.42 5.83 -1.62
CA ASN A 3 30.52 5.80 -0.46
C ASN A 3 29.28 6.68 -0.71
N LEU A 4 28.26 6.12 -1.36
CA LEU A 4 26.92 6.71 -1.52
C LEU A 4 26.31 7.06 -0.16
N GLU A 5 26.64 6.27 0.87
CA GLU A 5 26.29 6.52 2.27
C GLU A 5 26.69 7.91 2.78
N ASN A 6 27.75 8.53 2.25
CA ASN A 6 28.22 9.86 2.71
C ASN A 6 27.77 11.02 1.81
N ASN A 7 27.02 10.76 0.75
CA ASN A 7 26.55 11.81 -0.15
C ASN A 7 25.24 12.42 0.37
N LYS A 8 25.36 13.60 0.99
CA LYS A 8 24.23 14.37 1.55
C LYS A 8 23.13 14.69 0.55
N LEU A 9 23.45 14.83 -0.75
CA LEU A 9 22.46 15.08 -1.78
C LEU A 9 21.60 13.83 -2.03
N TYR A 10 22.22 12.65 -2.06
CA TYR A 10 21.50 11.39 -2.21
C TYR A 10 20.66 11.07 -0.99
N GLN A 11 21.22 11.25 0.21
CA GLN A 11 20.43 11.13 1.44
C GLN A 11 19.22 12.08 1.44
N ALA A 12 19.37 13.33 1.01
CA ALA A 12 18.26 14.28 0.94
C ALA A 12 17.19 13.88 -0.10
N ILE A 13 17.58 13.39 -1.28
CA ILE A 13 16.64 12.90 -2.31
C ILE A 13 15.86 11.69 -1.77
N VAL A 14 16.56 10.76 -1.13
CA VAL A 14 15.94 9.59 -0.51
C VAL A 14 15.01 10.03 0.60
N GLU A 15 15.45 10.87 1.53
CA GLU A 15 14.61 11.32 2.65
C GLU A 15 13.36 12.08 2.20
N LEU A 16 13.48 12.96 1.19
CA LEU A 16 12.34 13.69 0.62
C LEU A 16 11.28 12.76 0.00
N ASN A 17 11.70 11.61 -0.53
CA ASN A 17 10.84 10.70 -1.29
C ASN A 17 10.44 9.44 -0.50
N THR A 18 11.18 9.08 0.54
CA THR A 18 11.00 7.83 1.28
C THR A 18 10.82 7.99 2.78
N LYS A 19 11.19 9.11 3.43
CA LYS A 19 11.08 9.21 4.90
C LYS A 19 9.79 9.93 5.30
N GLY A 20 8.94 9.23 6.05
CA GLY A 20 7.66 9.76 6.53
C GLY A 20 6.60 9.87 5.45
N SER A 21 5.36 10.14 5.87
CA SER A 21 4.15 10.19 5.03
C SER A 21 3.82 8.90 4.27
N ILE A 22 4.70 8.29 3.46
CA ILE A 22 4.37 7.08 2.69
C ILE A 22 4.23 5.88 3.63
N GLN A 23 5.19 5.62 4.52
CA GLN A 23 5.05 4.55 5.52
C GLN A 23 3.83 4.79 6.42
N ASP A 24 3.66 6.00 6.92
CA ASP A 24 2.54 6.36 7.80
C ASP A 24 1.18 6.25 7.08
N GLN A 25 1.11 6.69 5.81
CA GLN A 25 -0.08 6.57 4.98
C GLN A 25 -0.39 5.11 4.67
N CYS A 26 0.62 4.30 4.33
CA CYS A 26 0.44 2.87 4.06
C CYS A 26 -0.05 2.14 5.32
N LYS A 27 0.57 2.42 6.48
CA LYS A 27 0.15 1.85 7.76
C LYS A 27 -1.26 2.27 8.13
N LYS A 28 -1.59 3.57 8.02
CA LYS A 28 -2.93 4.09 8.29
C LYS A 28 -3.98 3.47 7.37
N ALA A 29 -3.70 3.42 6.06
CA ALA A 29 -4.61 2.84 5.08
C ALA A 29 -4.83 1.34 5.34
N TYR A 30 -3.77 0.60 5.73
CA TYR A 30 -3.88 -0.79 6.17
C TYR A 30 -4.78 -0.95 7.40
N GLU A 31 -4.59 -0.14 8.44
CA GLU A 31 -5.39 -0.17 9.67
C GLU A 31 -6.86 0.16 9.40
N ASP A 32 -7.12 1.19 8.58
CA ASP A 32 -8.47 1.58 8.17
C ASP A 32 -9.14 0.48 7.32
N TYR A 33 -8.41 -0.14 6.39
CA TYR A 33 -8.91 -1.28 5.60
C TYR A 33 -9.35 -2.42 6.51
N LYS A 34 -8.49 -2.83 7.45
CA LYS A 34 -8.80 -3.93 8.39
C LYS A 34 -10.08 -3.60 9.18
N LYS A 35 -10.12 -2.40 9.77
CA LYS A 35 -11.26 -1.92 10.54
C LYS A 35 -12.56 -1.93 9.74
N TYR A 36 -12.59 -1.34 8.55
CA TYR A 36 -13.81 -1.25 7.76
C TYR A 36 -14.22 -2.59 7.16
N ARG A 37 -13.26 -3.43 6.77
CA ARG A 37 -13.53 -4.80 6.34
C ARG A 37 -14.23 -5.61 7.44
N ASP A 38 -13.70 -5.56 8.65
CA ASP A 38 -14.24 -6.30 9.80
C ASP A 38 -15.65 -5.78 10.13
N LEU A 39 -15.85 -4.45 10.19
CA LEU A 39 -17.18 -3.86 10.40
C LEU A 39 -18.18 -4.27 9.31
N VAL A 40 -17.80 -4.25 8.03
CA VAL A 40 -18.67 -4.69 6.93
C VAL A 40 -19.05 -6.16 7.08
N ALA A 41 -18.13 -7.03 7.49
CA ALA A 41 -18.41 -8.43 7.74
C ALA A 41 -19.40 -8.61 8.91
N ASP A 42 -19.15 -7.93 10.04
CA ASP A 42 -20.00 -7.98 11.23
C ASP A 42 -21.43 -7.53 10.93
N TYR A 43 -21.61 -6.39 10.26
CA TYR A 43 -22.95 -5.90 9.91
C TYR A 43 -23.67 -6.81 8.91
N LYS A 44 -22.95 -7.43 7.96
CA LYS A 44 -23.55 -8.43 7.07
C LYS A 44 -24.06 -9.63 7.86
N ASP A 45 -23.31 -10.11 8.84
CA ASP A 45 -23.71 -11.26 9.66
C ASP A 45 -24.89 -10.93 10.59
N ILE A 46 -24.91 -9.73 11.17
CA ILE A 46 -26.06 -9.25 11.96
C ILE A 46 -27.32 -9.20 11.09
N LEU A 47 -27.23 -8.63 9.88
CA LEU A 47 -28.37 -8.47 8.98
C LEU A 47 -28.93 -9.78 8.43
N LYS A 48 -28.11 -10.84 8.35
CA LYS A 48 -28.60 -12.20 8.04
C LYS A 48 -29.60 -12.70 9.09
N THR A 49 -29.43 -12.25 10.35
CA THR A 49 -30.24 -12.70 11.48
C THR A 49 -31.39 -11.72 11.80
N TYR A 50 -31.13 -10.41 11.70
CA TYR A 50 -32.07 -9.35 12.05
C TYR A 50 -32.14 -8.28 10.97
N LYS A 51 -33.25 -8.23 10.23
CA LYS A 51 -33.50 -7.15 9.26
C LYS A 51 -33.77 -5.84 9.99
N ASN A 52 -32.79 -4.94 9.99
CA ASN A 52 -32.87 -3.64 10.64
C ASN A 52 -32.33 -2.55 9.72
N LYS A 53 -33.21 -1.61 9.33
CA LYS A 53 -32.87 -0.52 8.41
C LYS A 53 -31.72 0.36 8.88
N ASN A 54 -31.55 0.59 10.19
CA ASN A 54 -30.42 1.36 10.70
C ASN A 54 -29.10 0.61 10.52
N MET A 55 -29.11 -0.72 10.67
CA MET A 55 -27.94 -1.56 10.42
C MET A 55 -27.61 -1.62 8.92
N GLU A 56 -28.60 -1.63 8.03
CA GLU A 56 -28.39 -1.51 6.58
C GLU A 56 -27.70 -0.19 6.20
N LEU A 57 -28.13 0.92 6.80
CA LEU A 57 -27.49 2.24 6.59
C LEU A 57 -26.04 2.26 7.10
N LEU A 58 -25.77 1.63 8.25
CA LEU A 58 -24.40 1.52 8.77
C LEU A 58 -23.53 0.62 7.88
N LEU A 59 -24.06 -0.51 7.41
CA LEU A 59 -23.38 -1.36 6.44
C LEU A 59 -22.99 -0.56 5.19
N TYR A 60 -23.94 0.15 4.59
CA TYR A 60 -23.68 0.99 3.42
C TYR A 60 -22.60 2.03 3.70
N LYS A 61 -22.68 2.73 4.84
CA LYS A 61 -21.67 3.71 5.25
C LYS A 61 -20.26 3.10 5.33
N TYR A 62 -20.12 1.90 5.89
CA TYR A 62 -18.81 1.26 6.03
C TYR A 62 -18.31 0.64 4.71
N GLN A 63 -19.20 0.23 3.81
CA GLN A 63 -18.84 -0.16 2.45
C GLN A 63 -18.23 1.03 1.70
N VAL A 64 -18.91 2.19 1.69
CA VAL A 64 -18.37 3.42 1.06
C VAL A 64 -17.00 3.80 1.62
N ARG A 65 -16.79 3.65 2.93
CA ARG A 65 -15.48 3.91 3.55
C ARG A 65 -14.42 2.89 3.17
N LEU A 66 -14.79 1.62 3.06
CA LEU A 66 -13.87 0.56 2.61
C LEU A 66 -13.46 0.81 1.16
N ASP A 67 -14.40 1.17 0.29
CA ASP A 67 -14.14 1.47 -1.11
C ASP A 67 -13.17 2.67 -1.24
N ALA A 68 -13.38 3.74 -0.46
CA ALA A 68 -12.46 4.87 -0.41
C ALA A 68 -11.03 4.46 0.04
N VAL A 69 -10.89 3.49 0.95
CA VAL A 69 -9.56 2.97 1.33
C VAL A 69 -8.93 2.13 0.22
N LEU A 70 -9.73 1.39 -0.56
CA LEU A 70 -9.23 0.65 -1.72
C LEU A 70 -8.73 1.60 -2.82
N GLU A 71 -9.41 2.73 -3.04
CA GLU A 71 -8.92 3.81 -3.92
C GLU A 71 -7.62 4.43 -3.40
N GLU A 72 -7.52 4.65 -2.08
CA GLU A 72 -6.27 5.13 -1.47
C GLU A 72 -5.10 4.15 -1.70
N PHE A 73 -5.34 2.83 -1.69
CA PHE A 73 -4.31 1.86 -2.04
C PHE A 73 -3.82 2.00 -3.48
N VAL A 74 -4.71 2.29 -4.43
CA VAL A 74 -4.34 2.57 -5.83
C VAL A 74 -3.46 3.81 -5.92
N TYR A 75 -3.86 4.88 -5.22
CA TYR A 75 -3.11 6.13 -5.18
C TYR A 75 -1.71 5.93 -4.57
N LEU A 76 -1.63 5.27 -3.41
CA LEU A 76 -0.37 5.01 -2.72
C LEU A 76 0.53 4.08 -3.53
N ASN A 77 -0.01 3.03 -4.15
CA ASN A 77 0.76 2.15 -5.04
C ASN A 77 1.38 2.94 -6.20
N THR A 78 0.60 3.82 -6.83
CA THR A 78 1.09 4.69 -7.91
C THR A 78 2.19 5.64 -7.41
N ARG A 79 2.03 6.18 -6.20
CA ARG A 79 3.03 7.06 -5.57
C ARG A 79 4.32 6.30 -5.27
N ILE A 80 4.24 5.07 -4.77
CA ILE A 80 5.39 4.21 -4.49
C ILE A 80 6.17 3.93 -5.78
N ILE A 81 5.50 3.51 -6.86
CA ILE A 81 6.15 3.27 -8.16
C ILE A 81 6.87 4.53 -8.65
N LYS A 82 6.23 5.71 -8.55
CA LYS A 82 6.86 6.99 -8.93
C LYS A 82 8.07 7.31 -8.05
N THR A 83 8.00 7.04 -6.75
CA THR A 83 9.12 7.20 -5.83
C THR A 83 10.28 6.28 -6.22
N LEU A 84 10.03 4.99 -6.48
CA LEU A 84 11.04 4.02 -6.87
C LEU A 84 11.76 4.45 -8.17
N ASN A 85 11.00 4.85 -9.19
CA ASN A 85 11.56 5.36 -10.45
C ASN A 85 12.51 6.57 -10.27
N ILE A 86 12.38 7.33 -9.17
CA ILE A 86 13.26 8.46 -8.86
C ILE A 86 14.48 8.00 -8.08
N ILE A 87 14.31 7.11 -7.10
CA ILE A 87 15.36 6.80 -6.12
C ILE A 87 16.25 5.62 -6.53
N GLU A 88 15.79 4.71 -7.40
CA GLU A 88 16.50 3.47 -7.76
C GLU A 88 17.93 3.72 -8.27
N SER A 89 18.17 4.82 -8.99
CA SER A 89 19.52 5.17 -9.47
C SER A 89 20.45 5.71 -8.37
N TYR A 90 19.94 5.97 -7.17
CA TYR A 90 20.65 6.66 -6.08
C TYR A 90 20.70 5.85 -4.77
N VAL A 91 20.03 4.70 -4.73
CA VAL A 91 19.87 3.86 -3.54
C VAL A 91 20.49 2.50 -3.85
N ASP A 92 21.34 2.01 -2.95
CA ASP A 92 21.77 0.61 -2.99
C ASP A 92 20.74 -0.29 -2.30
N PHE A 93 20.85 -1.60 -2.54
CA PHE A 93 19.85 -2.55 -2.06
C PHE A 93 19.69 -2.54 -0.54
N ASN A 94 20.79 -2.39 0.22
CA ASN A 94 20.75 -2.34 1.68
C ASN A 94 19.99 -1.11 2.19
N LEU A 95 20.28 0.06 1.63
CA LEU A 95 19.59 1.30 1.97
C LEU A 95 18.11 1.23 1.55
N PHE A 96 17.80 0.59 0.43
CA PHE A 96 16.41 0.32 0.04
C PHE A 96 15.69 -0.52 1.09
N MET A 97 16.26 -1.66 1.51
CA MET A 97 15.67 -2.51 2.55
C MET A 97 15.43 -1.74 3.84
N GLU A 98 16.42 -0.94 4.28
CA GLU A 98 16.32 -0.13 5.49
C GLU A 98 15.16 0.89 5.39
N LYS A 99 15.07 1.64 4.28
CA LYS A 99 14.06 2.70 4.13
C LYS A 99 12.64 2.17 3.97
N PHE A 100 12.49 0.97 3.41
CA PHE A 100 11.20 0.33 3.21
C PHE A 100 10.86 -0.72 4.28
N GLU A 101 11.68 -0.83 5.34
CA GLU A 101 11.49 -1.74 6.46
C GLU A 101 11.23 -3.19 5.99
N LEU A 102 12.11 -3.68 5.11
CA LEU A 102 12.02 -5.01 4.52
C LEU A 102 12.82 -6.04 5.32
N ASN A 103 12.29 -7.26 5.39
CA ASN A 103 12.98 -8.39 5.99
C ASN A 103 13.95 -8.99 4.96
N GLU A 104 15.20 -9.21 5.35
CA GLU A 104 16.23 -9.82 4.48
C GLU A 104 15.80 -11.18 3.93
N ASP A 105 15.03 -11.96 4.71
CA ASP A 105 14.54 -13.28 4.32
C ASP A 105 13.41 -13.25 3.27
N GLU A 106 12.84 -12.07 2.97
CA GLU A 106 11.70 -11.88 2.06
C GLU A 106 12.10 -11.22 0.73
N VAL A 107 13.38 -10.91 0.53
CA VAL A 107 13.85 -10.13 -0.62
C VAL A 107 14.98 -10.82 -1.36
N ASP A 108 15.12 -10.50 -2.65
CA ASP A 108 16.20 -10.98 -3.51
C ASP A 108 16.63 -9.84 -4.44
N GLU A 109 17.92 -9.52 -4.38
CA GLU A 109 18.57 -8.42 -5.11
C GLU A 109 18.50 -8.59 -6.64
N GLN A 110 18.20 -9.80 -7.14
CA GLN A 110 17.97 -10.03 -8.56
C GLN A 110 16.62 -9.50 -9.05
N TYR A 111 15.67 -9.27 -8.14
CA TYR A 111 14.37 -8.68 -8.47
C TYR A 111 14.42 -7.15 -8.41
N THR A 112 13.47 -6.52 -9.11
CA THR A 112 13.29 -5.07 -9.00
C THR A 112 12.90 -4.67 -7.58
N TYR A 113 13.10 -3.40 -7.21
CA TYR A 113 12.69 -2.93 -5.88
C TYR A 113 11.18 -3.06 -5.70
N TYR A 114 10.40 -2.80 -6.74
CA TYR A 114 8.96 -2.96 -6.68
C TYR A 114 8.52 -4.42 -6.50
N ASP A 115 9.16 -5.37 -7.18
CA ASP A 115 8.89 -6.80 -6.99
C ASP A 115 9.21 -7.25 -5.55
N ASN A 116 10.32 -6.76 -4.99
CA ASN A 116 10.66 -7.00 -3.59
C ASN A 116 9.60 -6.43 -2.63
N LEU A 117 9.04 -5.24 -2.90
CA LEU A 117 7.90 -4.72 -2.13
C LEU A 117 6.66 -5.61 -2.28
N LEU A 118 6.36 -6.09 -3.49
CA LEU A 118 5.21 -6.96 -3.73
C LEU A 118 5.30 -8.29 -2.99
N MET A 119 6.51 -8.79 -2.71
CA MET A 119 6.74 -10.02 -1.95
C MET A 119 6.72 -9.79 -0.43
N SER A 120 7.03 -8.59 0.03
CA SER A 120 7.15 -8.30 1.47
C SER A 120 5.84 -8.44 2.25
N SER A 121 5.91 -9.01 3.45
CA SER A 121 4.78 -9.16 4.36
C SER A 121 4.36 -7.85 5.06
N ASN A 122 5.12 -6.77 4.91
CA ASN A 122 4.90 -5.51 5.60
C ASN A 122 3.71 -4.68 5.05
N TYR A 123 3.44 -3.53 5.68
CA TYR A 123 2.32 -2.67 5.33
C TYR A 123 2.44 -2.11 3.90
N ILE A 124 3.65 -1.74 3.48
CA ILE A 124 3.90 -1.19 2.14
C ILE A 124 3.62 -2.28 1.10
N GLY A 125 4.14 -3.48 1.30
CA GLY A 125 3.88 -4.61 0.41
C GLY A 125 2.39 -4.96 0.34
N PHE A 126 1.68 -4.90 1.47
CA PHE A 126 0.22 -5.09 1.48
C PHE A 126 -0.50 -4.05 0.61
N VAL A 127 -0.13 -2.77 0.74
CA VAL A 127 -0.70 -1.67 -0.06
C VAL A 127 -0.38 -1.86 -1.54
N CYS A 128 0.86 -2.19 -1.90
CA CYS A 128 1.25 -2.45 -3.29
C CYS A 128 0.40 -3.56 -3.90
N ARG A 129 0.29 -4.72 -3.22
CA ARG A 129 -0.53 -5.85 -3.70
C ARG A 129 -2.00 -5.48 -3.85
N LYS A 130 -2.58 -4.80 -2.86
CA LYS A 130 -4.00 -4.40 -2.90
C LYS A 130 -4.28 -3.34 -3.96
N GLY A 131 -3.39 -2.36 -4.12
CA GLY A 131 -3.47 -1.35 -5.16
C GLY A 131 -3.37 -1.96 -6.56
N LEU A 132 -2.47 -2.94 -6.77
CA LEU A 132 -2.35 -3.66 -8.03
C LEU A 132 -3.65 -4.41 -8.37
N ILE A 133 -4.18 -5.20 -7.43
CA ILE A 133 -5.44 -5.94 -7.63
C ILE A 133 -6.60 -4.98 -7.93
N GLN A 134 -6.66 -3.83 -7.26
CA GLN A 134 -7.73 -2.87 -7.49
C GLN A 134 -7.59 -2.16 -8.85
N ASN A 135 -6.36 -1.86 -9.29
CA ASN A 135 -6.11 -1.37 -10.64
C ASN A 135 -6.56 -2.35 -11.72
N GLU A 136 -6.26 -3.64 -11.57
CA GLU A 136 -6.70 -4.68 -12.52
C GLU A 136 -8.23 -4.73 -12.62
N LYS A 137 -8.95 -4.61 -11.50
CA LYS A 137 -10.41 -4.55 -11.50
C LYS A 137 -10.94 -3.34 -12.27
N ILE A 138 -10.41 -2.15 -11.98
CA ILE A 138 -10.82 -0.90 -12.66
C ILE A 138 -10.60 -1.03 -14.17
N VAL A 139 -9.44 -1.56 -14.58
CA VAL A 139 -9.14 -1.75 -16.01
C VAL A 139 -10.12 -2.74 -16.65
N ASN A 140 -10.46 -3.84 -15.99
CA ASN A 140 -11.41 -4.82 -16.54
C ASN A 140 -12.82 -4.21 -16.67
N GLU A 141 -13.27 -3.44 -15.67
CA GLU A 141 -14.56 -2.72 -15.73
C GLU A 141 -14.60 -1.72 -16.91
N MET A 142 -13.48 -1.06 -17.22
CA MET A 142 -13.40 -0.14 -18.36
C MET A 142 -13.36 -0.82 -19.74
N ILE A 143 -13.01 -2.10 -19.83
CA ILE A 143 -12.93 -2.87 -21.09
C ILE A 143 -14.27 -3.57 -21.37
N GLU A 144 -15.00 -3.95 -20.33
CA GLU A 144 -16.31 -4.62 -20.44
C GLU A 144 -17.48 -3.66 -20.76
N ASP A 145 -17.26 -2.34 -20.67
CA ASP A 145 -18.18 -1.27 -21.10
C ASP A 145 -17.97 -0.85 -22.58
#